data_AF-A0A0M1HWM6-F1
#
_entry.id   AF-A0A0M1HWM6-F1
#
_cell.length_a   1.000
_cell.length_b   1.000
_cell.length_c   1.000
_cell.angle_alpha   90.00
_cell.angle_beta   90.00
_cell.angle_gamma   90.00
#
_symmetry.space_group_name_H-M   'P 1'
#
loop_
_entity.id
_entity.type
_entity.pdbx_description
1 polymer ?
#
loop_
_entity_poly.entity_id
_entity_poly.type
_entity_poly.pdbx_seq_one_letter_code
_entity_poly.pdbx_strand_id
1 'polypeptide(L)'
;MHKTFISYHHDKEQDLKNEIIATFGGDHFIDKSVNDGDINTEISDESIMRKIRQNYIADSTVTLVLIGEETYSRPFINSEIQASLWGDNPSGLLGVIRDELYDRIFGKSSCTHVDCNCGINIRNKLEGYYNLLPYLVRENHTYSGVYHYSDTEVYCSLVKYSTFISNCEFYINESFNKRGKVDIAAKRNAESFQ
;
A
#
# COMPACT_ATOMS: atom_id res chain seq x y z
N MET A 1 17.25 -2.89 7.50
CA MET A 1 16.15 -2.72 6.53
C MET A 1 15.64 -4.03 5.93
N HIS A 2 14.31 -4.21 5.85
CA HIS A 2 13.66 -5.40 5.31
C HIS A 2 13.67 -5.42 3.76
N LYS A 3 13.75 -6.61 3.16
CA LYS A 3 13.59 -6.78 1.71
C LYS A 3 12.20 -6.30 1.29
N THR A 4 12.15 -5.30 0.42
CA THR A 4 10.94 -4.55 0.08
C THR A 4 10.67 -4.64 -1.41
N PHE A 5 9.51 -5.16 -1.79
CA PHE A 5 9.03 -5.14 -3.16
C PHE A 5 8.39 -3.78 -3.46
N ILE A 6 8.81 -3.12 -4.55
CA ILE A 6 8.23 -1.84 -4.98
C ILE A 6 7.25 -2.08 -6.11
N SER A 7 5.97 -1.81 -5.85
CA SER A 7 4.86 -1.83 -6.81
C SER A 7 4.54 -0.40 -7.22
N TYR A 8 4.56 -0.09 -8.52
CA TYR A 8 4.36 1.26 -9.05
C TYR A 8 3.97 1.23 -10.53
N HIS A 9 3.48 2.35 -11.04
CA HIS A 9 3.25 2.49 -12.47
C HIS A 9 4.52 2.99 -13.17
N HIS A 10 5.18 2.10 -13.93
CA HIS A 10 6.47 2.35 -14.59
C HIS A 10 6.51 3.65 -15.39
N ASP A 11 5.47 3.97 -16.15
CA ASP A 11 5.49 5.15 -17.03
C ASP A 11 5.40 6.49 -16.25
N LYS A 12 5.00 6.48 -14.98
CA LYS A 12 4.64 7.70 -14.24
C LYS A 12 5.37 7.89 -12.91
N GLU A 13 5.78 6.80 -12.25
CA GLU A 13 6.46 6.86 -10.95
C GLU A 13 7.90 6.31 -10.98
N GLN A 14 8.48 6.18 -12.18
CA GLN A 14 9.89 5.80 -12.35
C GLN A 14 10.85 6.77 -11.65
N ASP A 15 10.51 8.06 -11.64
CA ASP A 15 11.26 9.12 -10.96
C ASP A 15 11.35 8.84 -9.44
N LEU A 16 10.21 8.61 -8.79
CA LEU A 16 10.14 8.30 -7.36
C LEU A 16 10.92 7.03 -7.01
N LYS A 17 10.78 5.99 -7.83
CA LYS A 17 11.51 4.74 -7.64
C LYS A 17 13.02 4.95 -7.80
N ASN A 18 13.46 5.68 -8.82
CA ASN A 18 14.88 5.93 -9.07
C ASN A 18 15.52 6.71 -7.92
N GLU A 19 14.83 7.71 -7.37
CA GLU A 19 15.30 8.46 -6.22
C GLU A 19 15.41 7.59 -4.96
N ILE A 20 14.46 6.68 -4.71
CA ILE A 20 14.55 5.70 -3.60
C ILE A 20 15.83 4.86 -3.74
N ILE A 21 16.09 4.31 -4.92
CA ILE A 21 17.28 3.47 -5.15
C ILE A 21 18.57 4.28 -5.04
N ALA A 22 18.59 5.51 -5.57
CA ALA A 22 19.74 6.38 -5.49
C ALA A 22 20.05 6.79 -4.04
N THR A 23 19.02 6.98 -3.22
CA THR A 23 19.15 7.45 -1.83
C THR A 23 19.52 6.32 -0.86
N PHE A 24 18.94 5.13 -1.02
CA PHE A 24 19.06 4.05 -0.03
C PHE A 24 19.82 2.81 -0.52
N GLY A 25 20.22 2.78 -1.80
CA GLY A 25 20.85 1.62 -2.42
C GLY A 25 19.85 0.54 -2.84
N GLY A 26 20.20 -0.25 -3.87
CA GLY A 26 19.28 -1.21 -4.48
C GLY A 26 19.15 -2.56 -3.77
N ASP A 27 20.08 -2.92 -2.87
CA ASP A 27 20.19 -4.29 -2.35
C ASP A 27 18.98 -4.76 -1.52
N HIS A 28 18.23 -3.80 -0.96
CA HIS A 28 17.05 -4.06 -0.14
C HIS A 28 15.73 -3.91 -0.90
N PHE A 29 15.76 -3.43 -2.14
CA PHE A 29 14.57 -3.17 -2.94
C PHE A 29 14.47 -4.12 -4.13
N ILE A 30 13.31 -4.73 -4.30
CA ILE A 30 13.01 -5.67 -5.36
C ILE A 30 12.05 -4.99 -6.33
N ASP A 31 12.46 -4.88 -7.59
CA ASP A 31 11.70 -4.27 -8.69
C ASP A 31 11.28 -5.33 -9.73
N LYS A 32 10.80 -6.48 -9.24
CA LYS A 32 10.27 -7.55 -10.10
C LYS A 32 8.77 -7.32 -10.33
N SER A 33 8.44 -6.14 -10.83
CA SER A 33 7.07 -5.78 -11.18
C SER A 33 6.54 -6.68 -12.30
N VAL A 34 5.25 -6.94 -12.24
CA VAL A 34 4.51 -7.72 -13.21
C VAL A 34 4.09 -6.80 -14.35
N ASN A 35 4.31 -7.18 -15.61
CA ASN A 35 3.82 -6.41 -16.75
C ASN A 35 2.36 -6.74 -17.08
N ASP A 36 1.71 -5.87 -17.86
CA ASP A 36 0.37 -6.14 -18.38
C ASP A 36 0.34 -7.50 -19.11
N GLY A 37 -0.50 -8.43 -18.61
CA GLY A 37 -0.66 -9.78 -19.14
C GLY A 37 0.07 -10.89 -18.37
N ASP A 38 1.00 -10.56 -17.47
CA ASP A 38 1.74 -11.56 -16.68
C ASP A 38 0.89 -12.20 -15.56
N ILE A 39 -0.17 -11.50 -15.12
CA ILE A 39 -1.14 -11.98 -14.13
C ILE A 39 -2.55 -11.63 -14.60
N ASN A 40 -3.41 -12.64 -14.74
CA ASN A 40 -4.84 -12.40 -14.90
C ASN A 40 -5.43 -11.85 -13.57
N THR A 41 -6.07 -10.70 -13.65
CA THR A 41 -6.59 -9.92 -12.53
C THR A 41 -7.79 -10.56 -11.83
N GLU A 42 -8.39 -11.58 -12.46
CA GLU A 42 -9.47 -12.40 -11.93
C GLU A 42 -8.98 -13.71 -11.30
N ILE A 43 -7.66 -13.90 -11.18
CA ILE A 43 -7.10 -15.12 -10.61
C ILE A 43 -7.43 -15.21 -9.11
N SER A 44 -8.39 -16.06 -8.81
CA SER A 44 -8.65 -16.61 -7.48
C SER A 44 -7.89 -17.93 -7.22
N ASP A 45 -7.18 -18.43 -8.23
CA ASP A 45 -6.46 -19.71 -8.18
C ASP A 45 -5.22 -19.62 -7.28
N GLU A 46 -5.29 -20.35 -6.17
CA GLU A 46 -4.23 -20.45 -5.16
C GLU A 46 -2.88 -20.86 -5.74
N SER A 47 -2.88 -21.75 -6.74
CA SER A 47 -1.66 -22.27 -7.35
C SER A 47 -0.97 -21.23 -8.22
N ILE A 48 -1.73 -20.35 -8.88
CA ILE A 48 -1.18 -19.25 -9.68
C ILE A 48 -0.70 -18.12 -8.77
N MET A 49 -1.47 -17.73 -7.75
CA MET A 49 -1.06 -16.73 -6.76
C MET A 49 0.22 -17.15 -6.02
N ARG A 50 0.36 -18.43 -5.69
CA ARG A 50 1.58 -18.99 -5.11
C ARG A 50 2.77 -18.89 -6.07
N LYS A 51 2.59 -19.18 -7.36
CA LYS A 51 3.66 -19.04 -8.38
C LYS A 51 4.09 -17.59 -8.53
N ILE A 52 3.15 -16.66 -8.58
CA ILE A 52 3.44 -15.22 -8.64
C ILE A 52 4.26 -14.81 -7.43
N ARG A 53 3.77 -15.18 -6.24
CA ARG A 53 4.48 -14.91 -5.01
C ARG A 53 5.89 -15.50 -5.04
N GLN A 54 6.06 -16.76 -5.47
CA GLN A 54 7.36 -17.43 -5.57
C GLN A 54 8.32 -16.80 -6.58
N ASN A 55 7.82 -16.36 -7.73
CA ASN A 55 8.65 -15.89 -8.84
C ASN A 55 9.03 -14.41 -8.72
N TYR A 56 8.11 -13.60 -8.19
CA TYR A 56 8.22 -12.14 -8.22
C TYR A 56 8.38 -11.52 -6.81
N ILE A 57 7.80 -12.13 -5.78
CA ILE A 57 7.61 -11.48 -4.46
C ILE A 57 8.31 -12.24 -3.30
N ALA A 58 8.81 -13.46 -3.53
CA ALA A 58 9.09 -14.47 -2.49
C ALA A 58 10.07 -14.02 -1.42
N ASP A 59 11.05 -13.23 -1.83
CA ASP A 59 12.11 -12.72 -0.98
C ASP A 59 11.72 -11.44 -0.23
N SER A 60 10.61 -10.80 -0.61
CA SER A 60 10.12 -9.58 0.04
C SER A 60 9.33 -9.91 1.29
N THR A 61 9.44 -9.01 2.26
CA THR A 61 8.70 -9.06 3.52
C THR A 61 7.84 -7.82 3.74
N VAL A 62 7.99 -6.83 2.86
CA VAL A 62 7.18 -5.62 2.76
C VAL A 62 6.90 -5.35 1.28
N THR A 63 5.67 -4.94 1.00
CA THR A 63 5.24 -4.42 -0.30
C THR A 63 4.98 -2.92 -0.14
N LEU A 64 5.78 -2.13 -0.87
CA LEU A 64 5.68 -0.68 -0.95
C LEU A 64 4.98 -0.35 -2.27
N VAL A 65 3.86 0.35 -2.18
CA VAL A 65 3.10 0.83 -3.35
C VAL A 65 3.35 2.33 -3.52
N LEU A 66 3.98 2.73 -4.62
CA LEU A 66 4.08 4.15 -4.99
C LEU A 66 2.78 4.59 -5.62
N ILE A 67 2.17 5.64 -5.10
CA ILE A 67 0.83 6.10 -5.48
C ILE A 67 0.96 7.48 -6.16
N GLY A 68 0.83 7.45 -7.48
CA GLY A 68 0.71 8.62 -8.36
C GLY A 68 -0.72 8.77 -8.92
N GLU A 69 -0.86 9.60 -9.97
CA GLU A 69 -2.18 10.02 -10.47
C GLU A 69 -2.98 8.90 -11.12
N GLU A 70 -2.28 7.93 -11.72
CA GLU A 70 -2.89 6.87 -12.52
C GLU A 70 -2.73 5.49 -11.88
N THR A 71 -2.01 5.37 -10.76
CA THR A 71 -1.71 4.06 -10.13
C THR A 71 -2.99 3.32 -9.72
N TYR A 72 -4.03 4.04 -9.31
CA TYR A 72 -5.31 3.45 -8.87
C TYR A 72 -6.02 2.63 -9.96
N SER A 73 -5.83 3.00 -11.23
CA SER A 73 -6.53 2.39 -12.36
C SER A 73 -5.79 1.19 -12.92
N ARG A 74 -4.60 0.88 -12.39
CA ARG A 74 -3.73 -0.20 -12.85
C ARG A 74 -4.11 -1.53 -12.19
N PRO A 75 -4.70 -2.48 -12.94
CA PRO A 75 -5.19 -3.72 -12.36
C PRO A 75 -4.06 -4.56 -11.73
N PHE A 76 -2.86 -4.53 -12.34
CA PHE A 76 -1.71 -5.31 -11.87
C PHE A 76 -1.24 -4.91 -10.46
N ILE A 77 -1.38 -3.63 -10.05
CA ILE A 77 -1.00 -3.17 -8.70
C ILE A 77 -1.79 -3.93 -7.64
N ASN A 78 -3.11 -4.06 -7.82
CA ASN A 78 -3.91 -4.85 -6.90
C ASN A 78 -3.55 -6.33 -6.97
N SER A 79 -3.26 -6.90 -8.15
CA SER A 79 -2.82 -8.29 -8.26
C SER A 79 -1.51 -8.57 -7.53
N GLU A 80 -0.56 -7.64 -7.58
CA GLU A 80 0.71 -7.71 -6.85
C GLU A 80 0.50 -7.61 -5.33
N ILE A 81 -0.35 -6.69 -4.87
CA ILE A 81 -0.74 -6.60 -3.46
C ILE A 81 -1.43 -7.90 -3.03
N GLN A 82 -2.36 -8.41 -3.84
CA GLN A 82 -3.07 -9.66 -3.58
C GLN A 82 -2.09 -10.82 -3.37
N ALA A 83 -1.09 -10.95 -4.25
CA ALA A 83 -0.07 -11.99 -4.16
C ALA A 83 0.86 -11.80 -2.95
N SER A 84 1.16 -10.56 -2.58
CA SER A 84 1.93 -10.21 -1.39
C SER A 84 1.22 -10.59 -0.08
N LEU A 85 -0.11 -10.49 -0.05
CA LEU A 85 -0.94 -10.79 1.13
C LEU A 85 -1.39 -12.27 1.19
N TRP A 86 -1.14 -13.05 0.13
CA TRP A 86 -1.61 -14.43 0.00
C TRP A 86 -0.76 -15.43 0.80
N GLY A 87 -1.40 -16.42 1.42
CA GLY A 87 -0.74 -17.47 2.22
C GLY A 87 -0.52 -17.11 3.69
N ASP A 88 0.22 -17.97 4.40
CA ASP A 88 0.34 -17.94 5.87
C ASP A 88 1.27 -16.84 6.40
N ASN A 89 2.11 -16.28 5.53
CA ASN A 89 3.12 -15.30 5.92
C ASN A 89 3.02 -14.03 5.07
N PRO A 90 1.94 -13.25 5.15
CA PRO A 90 1.74 -12.07 4.31
C PRO A 90 2.85 -11.03 4.48
N SER A 91 3.19 -10.32 3.41
CA SER A 91 4.09 -9.15 3.46
C SER A 91 3.40 -7.97 4.14
N GLY A 92 4.17 -7.14 4.84
CA GLY A 92 3.67 -5.86 5.33
C GLY A 92 3.27 -4.96 4.15
N LEU A 93 2.33 -4.04 4.35
CA LEU A 93 1.84 -3.17 3.28
C LEU A 93 2.09 -1.69 3.62
N LEU A 94 2.63 -0.95 2.67
CA LEU A 94 2.94 0.47 2.79
C LEU A 94 2.54 1.18 1.49
N GLY A 95 1.67 2.19 1.57
CA GLY A 95 1.43 3.12 0.47
C GLY A 95 2.21 4.41 0.66
N VAL A 96 2.99 4.79 -0.35
CA VAL A 96 3.76 6.03 -0.39
C VAL A 96 3.17 6.93 -1.46
N ILE A 97 2.60 8.05 -1.05
CA ILE A 97 1.80 8.94 -1.87
C ILE A 97 2.69 10.07 -2.39
N ARG A 98 2.65 10.34 -3.70
CA ARG A 98 3.30 11.50 -4.30
C ARG A 98 2.86 12.78 -3.58
N ASP A 99 3.81 13.64 -3.25
CA ASP A 99 3.55 14.79 -2.37
C ASP A 99 2.44 15.70 -2.91
N GLU A 100 2.37 15.90 -4.23
CA GLU A 100 1.36 16.75 -4.89
C GLU A 100 -0.05 16.16 -4.81
N LEU A 101 -0.19 14.86 -4.53
CA LEU A 101 -1.48 14.17 -4.40
C LEU A 101 -1.96 14.08 -2.97
N TYR A 102 -1.07 14.22 -2.00
CA TYR A 102 -1.44 13.94 -0.62
C TYR A 102 -2.56 14.84 -0.12
N ASP A 103 -2.54 16.13 -0.45
CA ASP A 103 -3.56 17.08 0.00
C ASP A 103 -4.90 16.93 -0.78
N ARG A 104 -4.93 16.11 -1.85
CA ARG A 104 -6.16 15.64 -2.52
C ARG A 104 -6.73 14.38 -1.86
N ILE A 105 -5.91 13.62 -1.14
CA ILE A 105 -6.29 12.37 -0.46
C ILE A 105 -6.65 12.64 1.01
N PHE A 106 -5.85 13.46 1.69
CA PHE A 106 -5.99 13.76 3.10
C PHE A 106 -6.06 15.26 3.36
N GLY A 107 -7.12 15.67 4.06
CA GLY A 107 -7.22 16.98 4.70
C GLY A 107 -6.86 16.88 6.18
N LYS A 108 -6.80 18.04 6.85
CA LYS A 108 -6.66 18.14 8.30
C LYS A 108 -8.01 18.47 8.91
N SER A 109 -8.42 17.74 9.93
CA SER A 109 -9.58 18.07 10.76
C SER A 109 -9.33 17.65 12.21
N SER A 110 -10.24 17.99 13.10
CA SER A 110 -10.27 17.45 14.46
C SER A 110 -11.45 16.49 14.62
N CYS A 111 -11.33 15.53 15.55
CA CYS A 111 -12.45 14.64 15.85
C CYS A 111 -13.57 15.41 16.55
N THR A 112 -14.68 15.62 15.84
CA THR A 112 -15.90 16.25 16.34
C THR A 112 -17.12 15.33 16.25
N HIS A 113 -16.91 14.02 16.12
CA HIS A 113 -18.02 13.05 16.02
C HIS A 113 -18.82 13.04 17.34
N VAL A 114 -20.15 13.02 17.26
CA VAL A 114 -21.03 13.14 18.44
C VAL A 114 -20.72 12.13 19.55
N ASP A 115 -20.36 10.91 19.16
CA ASP A 115 -20.04 9.82 20.08
C ASP A 115 -18.55 9.73 20.51
N CYS A 116 -17.70 10.66 20.08
CA CYS A 116 -16.27 10.69 20.44
C CYS A 116 -15.80 12.07 20.88
N ASN A 117 -15.90 13.06 19.97
CA ASN A 117 -15.58 14.47 20.18
C ASN A 117 -14.30 14.73 20.99
N CYS A 118 -13.26 13.90 20.82
CA CYS A 118 -12.04 13.97 21.63
C CYS A 118 -11.10 15.11 21.22
N GLY A 119 -11.40 15.82 20.13
CA GLY A 119 -10.67 17.02 19.70
C GLY A 119 -9.27 16.77 19.14
N ILE A 120 -8.79 15.52 19.06
CA ILE A 120 -7.49 15.22 18.47
C ILE A 120 -7.48 15.55 16.97
N ASN A 121 -6.31 15.88 16.44
CA ASN A 121 -6.13 16.05 15.00
C ASN A 121 -6.24 14.69 14.30
N ILE A 122 -7.07 14.64 13.26
CA ILE A 122 -7.29 13.46 12.43
C ILE A 122 -7.02 13.81 10.97
N ARG A 123 -6.68 12.79 10.18
CA ARG A 123 -6.65 12.91 8.72
C ARG A 123 -8.07 12.77 8.19
N ASN A 124 -8.62 13.86 7.68
CA ASN A 124 -9.89 13.83 6.97
C ASN A 124 -9.70 13.14 5.62
N LYS A 125 -10.55 12.17 5.28
CA LYS A 125 -10.52 11.51 3.96
C LYS A 125 -11.21 12.42 2.95
N LEU A 126 -10.50 12.83 1.91
CA LEU A 126 -11.03 13.64 0.82
C LEU A 126 -11.41 12.77 -0.37
N GLU A 127 -11.93 13.37 -1.44
CA GLU A 127 -12.33 12.65 -2.66
C GLU A 127 -11.20 11.76 -3.21
N GLY A 128 -9.95 12.24 -3.18
CA GLY A 128 -8.80 11.47 -3.66
C GLY A 128 -8.57 10.18 -2.87
N TYR A 129 -9.00 10.08 -1.61
CA TYR A 129 -8.91 8.84 -0.84
C TYR A 129 -9.71 7.71 -1.48
N TYR A 130 -10.85 8.04 -2.08
CA TYR A 130 -11.74 7.06 -2.69
C TYR A 130 -11.36 6.74 -4.13
N ASN A 131 -10.81 7.74 -4.85
CA ASN A 131 -10.64 7.67 -6.29
C ASN A 131 -9.18 7.56 -6.77
N LEU A 132 -8.18 7.83 -5.92
CA LEU A 132 -6.76 7.79 -6.28
C LEU A 132 -5.96 6.70 -5.57
N LEU A 133 -6.58 5.95 -4.66
CA LEU A 133 -5.94 4.81 -3.98
C LEU A 133 -6.31 3.49 -4.69
N PRO A 134 -5.34 2.60 -4.96
CA PRO A 134 -5.67 1.23 -5.35
C PRO A 134 -6.60 0.58 -4.33
N TYR A 135 -7.56 -0.23 -4.80
CA TYR A 135 -8.57 -0.87 -3.97
C TYR A 135 -7.97 -1.55 -2.72
N LEU A 136 -7.00 -2.46 -2.88
CA LEU A 136 -6.42 -3.18 -1.74
C LEU A 136 -5.58 -2.30 -0.81
N VAL A 137 -5.05 -1.18 -1.29
CA VAL A 137 -4.41 -0.17 -0.42
C VAL A 137 -5.48 0.48 0.47
N ARG A 138 -6.58 0.92 -0.14
CA ARG A 138 -7.67 1.62 0.54
C ARG A 138 -8.35 0.73 1.57
N GLU A 139 -8.71 -0.50 1.20
CA GLU A 139 -9.41 -1.44 2.09
C GLU A 139 -8.55 -1.83 3.29
N ASN A 140 -7.24 -2.02 3.10
CA ASN A 140 -6.31 -2.35 4.20
C ASN A 140 -5.86 -1.13 5.02
N HIS A 141 -6.23 0.09 4.61
CA HIS A 141 -6.13 1.30 5.41
C HIS A 141 -7.49 1.61 6.05
N THR A 142 -8.18 0.62 6.64
CA THR A 142 -9.44 0.83 7.36
C THR A 142 -9.42 0.15 8.73
N TYR A 143 -10.08 0.78 9.70
CA TYR A 143 -10.36 0.20 11.00
C TYR A 143 -11.86 0.39 11.30
N SER A 144 -12.60 -0.70 11.30
CA SER A 144 -14.05 -0.71 11.57
C SER A 144 -14.36 -0.52 13.05
N GLY A 145 -15.43 0.22 13.35
CA GLY A 145 -15.95 0.38 14.72
C GLY A 145 -15.25 1.45 15.55
N VAL A 146 -14.40 2.29 14.95
CA VAL A 146 -13.73 3.41 15.61
C VAL A 146 -13.98 4.73 14.87
N TYR A 147 -13.93 5.85 15.60
CA TYR A 147 -14.18 7.19 15.04
C TYR A 147 -12.95 7.82 14.38
N HIS A 148 -11.76 7.36 14.78
CA HIS A 148 -10.48 7.74 14.19
C HIS A 148 -9.47 6.63 14.49
N TYR A 149 -8.48 6.48 13.62
CA TYR A 149 -7.34 5.60 13.79
C TYR A 149 -6.10 6.26 13.22
N SER A 150 -4.96 5.79 13.65
CA SER A 150 -3.65 6.15 13.12
C SER A 150 -3.12 5.06 12.18
N ASP A 151 -2.10 5.39 11.39
CA ASP A 151 -1.47 4.42 10.49
C ASP A 151 -0.95 3.19 11.24
N THR A 152 -0.60 3.26 12.53
CA THR A 152 -0.07 2.11 13.28
C THR A 152 -1.13 1.06 13.60
N GLU A 153 -2.42 1.42 13.55
CA GLU A 153 -3.55 0.56 13.93
C GLU A 153 -4.19 -0.16 12.73
N VAL A 154 -3.80 0.21 11.51
CA VAL A 154 -4.29 -0.41 10.26
C VAL A 154 -3.17 -1.12 9.52
N TYR A 155 -3.54 -2.14 8.74
CA TYR A 155 -2.55 -3.00 8.09
C TYR A 155 -1.67 -2.23 7.09
N CYS A 156 -2.30 -1.41 6.26
CA CYS A 156 -1.64 -0.53 5.31
C CYS A 156 -1.43 0.86 5.91
N SER A 157 -0.18 1.32 6.03
CA SER A 157 0.13 2.73 6.32
C SER A 157 0.07 3.57 5.05
N LEU A 158 -0.34 4.83 5.14
CA LEU A 158 -0.29 5.80 4.04
C LEU A 158 0.55 7.04 4.39
N VAL A 159 1.64 7.27 3.66
CA VAL A 159 2.60 8.34 3.99
C VAL A 159 2.93 9.23 2.79
N LYS A 160 3.30 10.50 3.03
CA LYS A 160 3.85 11.39 1.99
C LYS A 160 5.20 10.84 1.51
N TYR A 161 5.50 11.00 0.24
CA TYR A 161 6.77 10.59 -0.36
C TYR A 161 7.97 11.30 0.32
N SER A 162 7.94 12.62 0.50
CA SER A 162 9.01 13.34 1.19
C SER A 162 9.24 12.87 2.62
N THR A 163 8.15 12.51 3.32
CA THR A 163 8.22 11.97 4.67
C THR A 163 8.83 10.56 4.67
N PHE A 164 8.46 9.73 3.70
CA PHE A 164 9.07 8.42 3.49
C PHE A 164 10.57 8.54 3.19
N ILE A 165 10.99 9.42 2.26
CA ILE A 165 12.40 9.67 1.95
C ILE A 165 13.17 10.16 3.18
N SER A 166 12.54 10.93 4.07
CA SER A 166 13.21 11.40 5.29
C SER A 166 13.46 10.28 6.31
N ASN A 167 12.67 9.19 6.30
CA ASN A 167 12.80 8.11 7.29
C ASN A 167 12.30 6.75 6.76
N CYS A 168 12.87 6.29 5.65
CA CYS A 168 12.45 5.10 4.92
C CYS A 168 12.46 3.83 5.79
N GLU A 169 13.53 3.63 6.56
CA GLU A 169 13.70 2.44 7.40
C GLU A 169 12.62 2.34 8.48
N PHE A 170 12.22 3.45 9.09
CA PHE A 170 11.13 3.46 10.07
C PHE A 170 9.82 2.93 9.46
N TYR A 171 9.41 3.47 8.31
CA TYR A 171 8.14 3.07 7.68
C TYR A 171 8.16 1.62 7.19
N ILE A 172 9.29 1.16 6.67
CA ILE A 172 9.47 -0.25 6.27
C ILE A 172 9.38 -1.16 7.50
N ASN A 173 10.06 -0.83 8.59
CA ASN A 173 10.04 -1.63 9.82
C ASN A 173 8.64 -1.64 10.46
N GLU A 174 7.94 -0.51 10.49
CA GLU A 174 6.57 -0.42 10.98
C GLU A 174 5.62 -1.31 10.16
N SER A 175 5.66 -1.22 8.83
CA SER A 175 4.83 -2.09 7.97
C SER A 175 5.16 -3.57 8.14
N PHE A 176 6.44 -3.94 8.30
CA PHE A 176 6.83 -5.31 8.63
C PHE A 176 6.27 -5.75 9.99
N ASN A 177 6.35 -4.91 11.01
CA ASN A 177 6.00 -5.25 12.39
C ASN A 177 4.51 -5.53 12.60
N LYS A 178 3.64 -5.05 11.70
CA LYS A 178 2.19 -5.29 11.71
C LYS A 178 1.80 -6.71 11.30
N ARG A 179 2.68 -7.43 10.60
CA ARG A 179 2.43 -8.80 10.14
C ARG A 179 2.14 -9.70 11.35
N GLY A 180 0.97 -10.35 11.35
CA GLY A 180 0.52 -11.22 12.44
C GLY A 180 0.06 -10.48 13.72
N LYS A 181 0.02 -9.14 13.70
CA LYS A 181 -0.45 -8.31 14.83
C LYS A 181 -1.67 -7.46 14.48
N VAL A 182 -1.77 -7.03 13.23
CA VAL A 182 -2.90 -6.26 12.70
C VAL A 182 -3.61 -7.11 11.64
N ASP A 183 -4.93 -7.15 11.70
CA ASP A 183 -5.73 -7.94 10.76
C ASP A 183 -5.71 -7.33 9.36
N ILE A 184 -5.67 -8.21 8.35
CA ILE A 184 -5.76 -7.82 6.95
C ILE A 184 -7.25 -7.72 6.60
N ALA A 185 -7.73 -6.51 6.32
CA ALA A 185 -9.13 -6.26 6.02
C ALA A 185 -9.56 -6.86 4.68
N ALA A 186 -8.70 -6.84 3.66
CA ALA A 186 -8.97 -7.39 2.35
C ALA A 186 -7.74 -8.05 1.71
N LYS A 187 -7.90 -9.27 1.21
CA LYS A 187 -6.86 -10.02 0.48
C LYS A 187 -7.17 -10.24 -0.99
N ARG A 188 -8.30 -9.73 -1.50
CA ARG A 188 -8.80 -9.93 -2.87
C ARG A 188 -9.52 -8.67 -3.33
N ASN A 189 -9.46 -8.38 -4.63
CA ASN A 189 -10.29 -7.34 -5.22
C ASN A 189 -11.77 -7.64 -4.99
N ALA A 190 -12.61 -6.60 -4.98
CA ALA A 190 -14.04 -6.80 -5.15
C ALA A 190 -14.25 -7.58 -6.44
N GLU A 191 -15.14 -8.58 -6.43
CA GLU A 191 -15.65 -9.15 -7.67
C GLU A 191 -16.16 -7.98 -8.51
N SER A 192 -15.60 -7.81 -9.70
CA SER A 192 -15.95 -6.76 -10.64
C SER A 192 -17.47 -6.62 -10.65
N PHE A 193 -18.01 -5.43 -10.40
CA PHE A 193 -19.39 -5.15 -10.79
C PHE A 193 -19.44 -5.42 -12.31
N GLN A 194 -20.14 -6.51 -12.68
CA GLN A 194 -20.52 -6.78 -14.06
C GLN A 194 -21.34 -5.62 -14.63
#